data_AF-A0A1R2AUS2-F1
#
_entry.id   AF-A0A1R2AUS2-F1
#
_cell.length_a   1.000
_cell.length_b   1.000
_cell.length_c   1.000
_cell.angle_alpha   90.00
_cell.angle_beta   90.00
_cell.angle_gamma   90.00
#
_symmetry.space_group_name_H-M   'P 1'
#
loop_
_entity.id
_entity.type
_entity.pdbx_description
1 polymer ?
#
loop_
_entity_poly.entity_id
_entity_poly.type
_entity_poly.pdbx_seq_one_letter_code
_entity_poly.pdbx_strand_id
1 'polypeptide(L)'
;MNMANKFREEPSLGGIKKQLSQSEDECQKLKKTLKLEKKRLDRLCSQQQVTRQQIEFYSHEFQRALENIKDCNWRITKDMCTELRKNPSPSKTIIEICEKTMLVLDQPDKSFSAFRRLSKNFGYFKDLMGSIQGQTLPDYVINEVLPLWKNQTIIQAKVAKTSKCASFLAQWIGFIVEYSLKKETVGSSKRKEPEIDKKIKTQRVYVEDLQKEIFLIEDSIKYLLDLQSKAQERRSENGQEEELSEKFEVPKDSSRPFGFTMHRGTASGGLLGSSVHNYRSQSFPDFDNELLYGDRLVNEPKEHQISYEGHNEVIGCCRLKFFCF
;
A
#
# COMPACT_ATOMS: atom_id res chain seq x y z
N MET A 1 -18.41 70.65 11.14
CA MET A 1 -17.08 70.01 11.01
C MET A 1 -17.21 68.80 10.09
N ASN A 2 -16.71 68.98 8.87
CA ASN A 2 -16.36 68.03 7.79
C ASN A 2 -16.84 66.58 7.92
N MET A 3 -18.01 66.31 7.34
CA MET A 3 -18.31 64.97 6.81
C MET A 3 -17.45 64.77 5.55
N ALA A 4 -16.39 63.99 5.70
CA ALA A 4 -15.55 63.55 4.61
C ALA A 4 -16.40 62.76 3.61
N ASN A 5 -16.68 63.38 2.46
CA ASN A 5 -17.03 62.69 1.23
C ASN A 5 -15.83 61.80 0.85
N LYS A 6 -15.82 60.56 1.36
CA LYS A 6 -15.04 59.49 0.74
C LYS A 6 -15.69 59.22 -0.60
N PHE A 7 -15.16 59.86 -1.65
CA PHE A 7 -15.35 59.40 -3.03
C PHE A 7 -15.13 57.88 -3.02
N ARG A 8 -16.19 57.11 -3.24
CA ARG A 8 -16.07 55.72 -3.65
C ARG A 8 -15.44 55.78 -5.04
N GLU A 9 -14.12 55.62 -5.10
CA GLU A 9 -13.44 55.36 -6.37
C GLU A 9 -14.12 54.14 -6.97
N GLU A 10 -14.85 54.33 -8.07
CA GLU A 10 -15.36 53.21 -8.85
C GLU A 10 -14.12 52.42 -9.34
N PRO A 11 -14.05 51.11 -9.07
CA PRO A 11 -12.90 50.32 -9.46
C PRO A 11 -12.72 50.41 -10.97
N SER A 12 -11.53 50.84 -11.39
CA SER A 12 -11.22 50.95 -12.81
C SER A 12 -11.37 49.58 -13.48
N LEU A 13 -11.84 49.56 -14.74
CA LEU A 13 -12.06 48.33 -15.50
C LEU A 13 -10.77 47.48 -15.62
N GLY A 14 -9.60 48.12 -15.59
CA GLY A 14 -8.30 47.46 -15.51
C GLY A 14 -8.04 46.79 -14.15
N GLY A 15 -8.50 47.37 -13.05
CA GLY A 15 -8.45 46.78 -11.71
C GLY A 15 -9.30 45.52 -11.59
N ILE A 16 -10.53 45.54 -12.12
CA ILE A 16 -11.44 44.37 -12.13
C ILE A 16 -10.83 43.21 -12.94
N LYS A 17 -10.30 43.48 -14.13
CA LYS A 17 -9.64 42.45 -14.97
C LYS A 17 -8.45 41.80 -14.27
N LYS A 18 -7.64 42.58 -13.55
CA LYS A 18 -6.50 42.05 -12.80
C LYS A 18 -6.95 41.17 -11.64
N GLN A 19 -7.96 41.60 -10.88
CA GLN A 19 -8.53 40.81 -9.77
C GLN A 19 -9.18 39.51 -10.25
N LEU A 20 -9.86 39.55 -11.40
CA LEU A 20 -10.46 38.37 -12.03
C LEU A 20 -9.39 37.34 -12.37
N SER A 21 -8.36 37.75 -13.12
CA SER A 21 -7.25 36.85 -13.51
C SER A 21 -6.54 36.26 -12.28
N GLN A 22 -6.34 37.04 -11.22
CA GLN A 22 -5.77 36.53 -9.96
C GLN A 22 -6.66 35.48 -9.29
N SER A 23 -7.97 35.74 -9.22
CA SER A 23 -8.95 34.82 -8.62
C SER A 23 -9.07 33.52 -9.43
N GLU A 24 -9.03 33.60 -10.76
CA GLU A 24 -9.02 32.44 -11.65
C GLU A 24 -7.77 31.58 -11.45
N ASP A 25 -6.59 32.20 -11.38
CA ASP A 25 -5.32 31.50 -11.12
C ASP A 25 -5.33 30.79 -9.75
N GLU A 26 -5.83 31.45 -8.71
CA GLU A 26 -5.98 30.88 -7.38
C GLU A 26 -6.96 29.70 -7.37
N CYS A 27 -8.12 29.86 -7.99
CA CYS A 27 -9.11 28.79 -8.16
C CYS A 27 -8.51 27.56 -8.88
N GLN A 28 -7.73 27.78 -9.94
CA GLN A 28 -7.04 26.70 -10.66
C GLN A 28 -5.98 26.00 -9.80
N LYS A 29 -5.24 26.74 -8.97
CA LYS A 29 -4.28 26.15 -8.01
C LYS A 29 -5.00 25.28 -6.99
N LEU A 30 -6.07 25.78 -6.37
CA LEU A 30 -6.84 25.03 -5.39
C LEU A 30 -7.49 23.78 -6.01
N LYS A 31 -8.00 23.85 -7.23
CA LYS A 31 -8.53 22.68 -7.97
C LYS A 31 -7.47 21.60 -8.18
N LYS A 32 -6.23 21.98 -8.48
CA LYS A 32 -5.10 21.04 -8.60
C LYS A 32 -4.77 20.40 -7.25
N THR A 33 -4.70 21.20 -6.18
CA THR A 33 -4.49 20.70 -4.81
C THR A 33 -5.60 19.74 -4.40
N LEU A 34 -6.86 20.12 -4.60
CA LEU A 34 -8.02 19.28 -4.31
C LEU A 34 -7.94 17.92 -5.03
N LYS A 35 -7.52 17.90 -6.30
CA LYS A 35 -7.35 16.65 -7.06
C LYS A 35 -6.29 15.75 -6.43
N LEU A 36 -5.18 16.30 -5.94
CA LEU A 36 -4.14 15.54 -5.25
C LEU A 36 -4.62 15.00 -3.90
N GLU A 37 -5.31 15.84 -3.12
CA GLU A 37 -5.81 15.47 -1.80
C GLU A 37 -6.95 14.44 -1.87
N LYS A 38 -7.79 14.48 -2.91
CA LYS A 38 -8.75 13.40 -3.21
C LYS A 38 -8.06 12.08 -3.49
N LYS A 39 -7.02 12.07 -4.33
CA LYS A 39 -6.22 10.85 -4.59
C LYS A 39 -5.57 10.33 -3.30
N ARG A 40 -5.11 11.21 -2.43
CA ARG A 40 -4.54 10.84 -1.13
C ARG A 40 -5.59 10.19 -0.22
N LEU A 41 -6.80 10.78 -0.16
CA LEU A 41 -7.93 10.20 0.56
C LEU A 41 -8.29 8.81 0.03
N ASP A 42 -8.35 8.64 -1.30
CA ASP A 42 -8.64 7.35 -1.93
C ASP A 42 -7.60 6.28 -1.54
N ARG A 43 -6.31 6.62 -1.54
CA ARG A 43 -5.23 5.72 -1.09
C ARG A 43 -5.41 5.30 0.37
N LEU A 44 -5.77 6.23 1.26
CA LEU A 44 -6.03 5.91 2.67
C LEU A 44 -7.23 4.96 2.82
N CYS A 45 -8.32 5.21 2.08
CA CYS A 45 -9.49 4.32 2.04
C CYS A 45 -9.12 2.91 1.55
N SER A 46 -8.34 2.80 0.47
CA SER A 46 -7.84 1.50 -0.02
C SER A 46 -6.96 0.81 1.03
N GLN A 47 -6.07 1.55 1.71
CA GLN A 47 -5.23 1.00 2.77
C GLN A 47 -6.06 0.48 3.95
N GLN A 48 -7.13 1.19 4.33
CA GLN A 48 -8.06 0.74 5.37
C GLN A 48 -8.75 -0.56 4.95
N GLN A 49 -9.22 -0.65 3.72
CA GLN A 49 -9.86 -1.86 3.19
C GLN A 49 -8.91 -3.06 3.22
N VAL A 50 -7.68 -2.91 2.74
CA VAL A 50 -6.67 -3.97 2.80
C VAL A 50 -6.38 -4.38 4.24
N THR A 51 -6.28 -3.41 5.16
CA THR A 51 -6.05 -3.69 6.59
C THR A 51 -7.20 -4.51 7.18
N ARG A 52 -8.46 -4.20 6.84
CA ARG A 52 -9.64 -4.97 7.27
C ARG A 52 -9.64 -6.39 6.72
N GLN A 53 -9.36 -6.55 5.43
CA GLN A 53 -9.24 -7.86 4.80
C GLN A 53 -8.13 -8.70 5.44
N GLN A 54 -6.99 -8.09 5.77
CA GLN A 54 -5.92 -8.76 6.52
C GLN A 54 -6.39 -9.19 7.91
N ILE A 55 -7.11 -8.33 8.66
CA ILE A 55 -7.65 -8.69 9.97
C ILE A 55 -8.58 -9.90 9.84
N GLU A 56 -9.51 -9.88 8.90
CA GLU A 56 -10.47 -10.96 8.67
C GLU A 56 -9.76 -12.27 8.32
N PHE A 57 -8.92 -12.24 7.28
CA PHE A 57 -8.18 -13.41 6.80
C PHE A 57 -7.32 -14.03 7.90
N TYR A 58 -6.47 -13.21 8.55
CA TYR A 58 -5.60 -13.74 9.60
C TYR A 58 -6.35 -14.14 10.87
N SER A 59 -7.53 -13.56 11.13
CA SER A 59 -8.37 -13.99 12.25
C SER A 59 -8.89 -15.41 12.06
N HIS A 60 -9.39 -15.72 10.87
CA HIS A 60 -9.78 -17.08 10.51
C HIS A 60 -8.57 -18.03 10.58
N GLU A 61 -7.45 -17.61 10.03
CA GLU A 61 -6.27 -18.44 9.88
C GLU A 61 -5.55 -18.75 11.21
N PHE A 62 -5.52 -17.84 12.20
CA PHE A 62 -5.01 -18.19 13.53
C PHE A 62 -6.00 -19.09 14.28
N GLN A 63 -7.31 -18.93 14.09
CA GLN A 63 -8.29 -19.81 14.73
C GLN A 63 -8.18 -21.24 14.18
N ARG A 64 -7.99 -21.37 12.87
CA ARG A 64 -7.70 -22.65 12.22
C ARG A 64 -6.42 -23.29 12.78
N ALA A 65 -5.35 -22.51 12.95
CA ALA A 65 -4.14 -23.00 13.58
C ALA A 65 -4.41 -23.49 15.02
N LEU A 66 -5.22 -22.78 15.79
CA LEU A 66 -5.61 -23.19 17.14
C LEU A 66 -6.36 -24.53 17.17
N GLU A 67 -7.29 -24.76 16.25
CA GLU A 67 -7.97 -26.06 16.14
C GLU A 67 -6.98 -27.16 15.73
N ASN A 68 -6.06 -26.89 14.79
CA ASN A 68 -5.02 -27.85 14.42
C ASN A 68 -4.07 -28.19 15.59
N ILE A 69 -3.78 -27.24 16.49
CA ILE A 69 -3.03 -27.51 17.73
C ILE A 69 -3.80 -28.51 18.59
N LYS A 70 -5.11 -28.32 18.77
CA LYS A 70 -5.97 -29.22 19.56
C LYS A 70 -6.04 -30.60 18.94
N ASP A 71 -6.28 -30.68 17.63
CA ASP A 71 -6.35 -31.92 16.88
C ASP A 71 -5.04 -32.70 16.93
N CYS A 72 -3.90 -32.03 16.72
CA CYS A 72 -2.59 -32.67 16.85
C CYS A 72 -2.34 -33.16 18.27
N ASN A 73 -2.66 -32.36 19.28
CA ASN A 73 -2.55 -32.77 20.66
C ASN A 73 -3.39 -34.03 20.90
N TRP A 74 -4.66 -34.06 20.47
CA TRP A 74 -5.55 -35.22 20.64
C TRP A 74 -5.03 -36.48 19.95
N ARG A 75 -4.44 -36.37 18.75
CA ARG A 75 -3.87 -37.49 18.00
C ARG A 75 -2.62 -38.10 18.61
N ILE A 76 -1.90 -37.38 19.46
CA ILE A 76 -0.74 -37.89 20.17
C ILE A 76 -1.23 -38.80 21.30
N THR A 77 -0.95 -40.10 21.19
CA THR A 77 -1.37 -41.12 22.17
C THR A 77 -0.22 -41.60 23.05
N LYS A 78 -0.56 -42.24 24.18
CA LYS A 78 0.40 -42.84 25.12
C LYS A 78 1.30 -43.89 24.45
N ASP A 79 0.75 -44.68 23.53
CA ASP A 79 1.48 -45.73 22.83
C ASP A 79 2.51 -45.13 21.88
N MET A 80 2.13 -44.10 21.11
CA MET A 80 3.04 -43.35 20.25
C MET A 80 4.22 -42.74 21.04
N CYS A 81 3.94 -42.12 22.18
CA CYS A 81 5.00 -41.58 23.06
C CYS A 81 5.87 -42.70 23.65
N THR A 82 5.28 -43.86 23.96
CA THR A 82 6.02 -45.01 24.49
C THR A 82 6.96 -45.62 23.47
N GLU A 83 6.53 -45.76 22.21
CA GLU A 83 7.37 -46.19 21.09
C GLU A 83 8.53 -45.21 20.86
N LEU A 84 8.24 -43.91 20.78
CA LEU A 84 9.25 -42.88 20.59
C LEU A 84 10.30 -42.89 21.70
N ARG A 85 9.89 -43.05 22.96
CA ARG A 85 10.79 -43.16 24.10
C ARG A 85 11.69 -44.39 24.04
N LYS A 86 11.16 -45.53 23.59
CA LYS A 86 11.87 -46.81 23.52
C LYS A 86 12.88 -46.88 22.37
N ASN A 87 12.85 -45.94 21.42
CA ASN A 87 13.84 -45.90 20.33
C ASN A 87 15.26 -45.74 20.91
N PRO A 88 16.16 -46.74 20.77
CA PRO A 88 17.48 -46.71 21.40
C PRO A 88 18.42 -45.68 20.77
N SER A 89 18.25 -45.39 19.49
CA SER A 89 19.12 -44.52 18.68
C SER A 89 18.27 -43.59 17.80
N PRO A 90 17.57 -42.61 18.39
CA PRO A 90 16.77 -41.66 17.63
C PRO A 90 17.67 -40.82 16.70
N SER A 91 17.15 -40.46 15.53
CA SER A 91 17.86 -39.57 14.61
C SER A 91 18.01 -38.17 15.22
N LYS A 92 19.01 -37.40 14.74
CA LYS A 92 19.23 -36.02 15.19
C LYS A 92 17.96 -35.15 15.06
N THR A 93 17.20 -35.30 13.98
CA THR A 93 15.93 -34.56 13.78
C THR A 93 14.87 -34.93 14.81
N ILE A 94 14.78 -36.20 15.22
CA ILE A 94 13.83 -36.62 16.27
C ILE A 94 14.24 -36.03 17.62
N ILE A 95 15.54 -36.07 17.94
CA ILE A 95 16.09 -35.45 19.14
C ILE A 95 15.71 -33.97 19.15
N GLU A 96 16.05 -33.22 18.10
CA GLU A 96 15.75 -31.80 17.98
C GLU A 96 14.27 -31.48 18.18
N ILE A 97 13.35 -32.22 17.55
CA ILE A 97 11.89 -32.04 17.76
C ILE A 97 11.51 -32.21 19.23
N CYS A 98 12.04 -33.23 19.90
CA CYS A 98 11.74 -33.47 21.31
C CYS A 98 12.31 -32.35 22.19
N GLU A 99 13.52 -31.87 21.89
CA GLU A 99 14.14 -30.79 22.65
C GLU A 99 13.38 -29.47 22.48
N LYS A 100 12.95 -29.15 21.25
CA LYS A 100 12.08 -28.00 20.98
C LYS A 100 10.69 -28.18 21.59
N THR A 101 10.17 -29.40 21.70
CA THR A 101 8.92 -29.66 22.45
C THR A 101 9.10 -29.29 23.92
N MET A 102 10.20 -29.73 24.55
CA MET A 102 10.51 -29.39 25.95
C MET A 102 10.67 -27.88 26.15
N LEU A 103 11.27 -27.18 25.18
CA LEU A 103 11.38 -25.73 25.19
C LEU A 103 10.00 -25.04 25.12
N VAL A 104 9.12 -25.49 24.22
CA VAL A 104 7.74 -24.96 24.12
C VAL A 104 6.95 -25.22 25.39
N LEU A 105 7.15 -26.39 26.02
CA LEU A 105 6.55 -26.75 27.30
C LEU A 105 7.18 -26.05 28.53
N ASP A 106 8.08 -25.09 28.29
CA ASP A 106 8.83 -24.34 29.32
C ASP A 106 9.50 -25.24 30.37
N GLN A 107 10.09 -26.35 29.92
CA GLN A 107 10.75 -27.28 30.81
C GLN A 107 12.21 -26.86 31.07
N PRO A 108 12.73 -27.01 32.31
CA PRO A 108 14.06 -26.55 32.66
C PRO A 108 15.17 -27.31 31.92
N ASP A 109 15.03 -28.63 31.76
CA ASP A 109 15.92 -29.48 30.98
C ASP A 109 15.27 -29.77 29.62
N LYS A 110 15.96 -29.37 28.56
CA LYS A 110 15.49 -29.48 27.17
C LYS A 110 15.99 -30.76 26.51
N SER A 111 16.80 -31.57 27.17
CA SER A 111 17.38 -32.77 26.56
C SER A 111 16.33 -33.82 26.18
N PHE A 112 16.66 -34.67 25.21
CA PHE A 112 15.85 -35.84 24.90
C PHE A 112 15.66 -36.78 26.12
N SER A 113 16.63 -36.81 27.04
CA SER A 113 16.52 -37.58 28.28
C SER A 113 15.38 -37.06 29.17
N ALA A 114 15.22 -35.74 29.26
CA ALA A 114 14.13 -35.10 29.97
C ALA A 114 12.79 -35.37 29.31
N PHE A 115 12.72 -35.28 27.98
CA PHE A 115 11.53 -35.67 27.23
C PHE A 115 11.11 -37.12 27.52
N ARG A 116 12.07 -38.06 27.54
CA ARG A 116 11.81 -39.46 27.89
C ARG A 116 11.25 -39.61 29.30
N ARG A 117 11.72 -38.82 30.27
CA ARG A 117 11.21 -38.83 31.66
C ARG A 117 9.79 -38.26 31.71
N LEU A 118 9.57 -37.08 31.12
CA LEU A 118 8.28 -36.39 31.11
C LEU A 118 7.18 -37.23 30.47
N SER A 119 7.46 -37.78 29.28
CA SER A 119 6.51 -38.62 28.53
C SER A 119 6.16 -39.97 29.21
N LYS A 120 6.84 -40.36 30.31
CA LYS A 120 6.40 -41.51 31.14
C LYS A 120 5.10 -41.20 31.86
N ASN A 121 4.96 -39.98 32.35
CA ASN A 121 3.70 -39.49 32.89
C ASN A 121 2.90 -38.82 31.77
N PHE A 122 2.29 -39.66 30.92
CA PHE A 122 1.57 -39.17 29.74
C PHE A 122 0.44 -38.19 30.06
N GLY A 123 -0.27 -38.38 31.20
CA GLY A 123 -1.31 -37.45 31.64
C GLY A 123 -0.74 -36.05 31.87
N TYR A 124 0.30 -35.95 32.70
CA TYR A 124 0.95 -34.66 32.96
C TYR A 124 1.56 -34.03 31.70
N PHE A 125 2.19 -34.83 30.83
CA PHE A 125 2.70 -34.34 29.54
C PHE A 125 1.58 -33.74 28.68
N LYS A 126 0.41 -34.40 28.63
CA LYS A 126 -0.76 -33.92 27.90
C LYS A 126 -1.36 -32.66 28.52
N ASP A 127 -1.39 -32.56 29.84
CA ASP A 127 -1.86 -31.37 30.55
C ASP A 127 -0.97 -30.16 30.24
N LEU A 128 0.35 -30.34 30.22
CA LEU A 128 1.28 -29.29 29.79
C LEU A 128 1.02 -28.87 28.34
N MET A 129 0.89 -29.82 27.41
CA MET A 129 0.56 -29.51 26.02
C MET A 129 -0.78 -28.78 25.90
N GLY A 130 -1.76 -29.12 26.74
CA GLY A 130 -3.06 -28.45 26.83
C GLY A 130 -2.96 -27.02 27.37
N SER A 131 -2.12 -26.80 28.40
CA SER A 131 -1.98 -25.49 29.05
C SER A 131 -1.46 -24.39 28.13
N ILE A 132 -0.66 -24.76 27.12
CA ILE A 132 -0.07 -23.82 26.14
C ILE A 132 -1.02 -23.52 24.97
N GLN A 133 -2.12 -24.27 24.82
CA GLN A 133 -3.08 -24.05 23.74
C GLN A 133 -3.68 -22.64 23.84
N GLY A 134 -3.46 -21.82 22.81
CA GLY A 134 -3.97 -20.45 22.74
C GLY A 134 -3.10 -19.40 23.48
N GLN A 135 -2.02 -19.82 24.13
CA GLN A 135 -1.05 -18.89 24.70
C GLN A 135 -0.14 -18.31 23.61
N THR A 136 0.29 -17.07 23.82
CA THR A 136 1.34 -16.46 22.99
C THR A 136 2.68 -16.80 23.62
N LEU A 137 3.53 -17.51 22.88
CA LEU A 137 4.86 -17.86 23.37
C LEU A 137 5.78 -16.63 23.41
N PRO A 138 6.76 -16.60 24.34
CA PRO A 138 7.81 -15.58 24.32
C PRO A 138 8.60 -15.58 23.00
N ASP A 139 9.07 -14.41 22.57
CA ASP A 139 9.82 -14.25 21.31
C ASP A 139 11.06 -15.15 21.23
N TYR A 140 11.78 -15.35 22.34
CA TYR A 140 12.96 -16.22 22.37
C TYR A 140 12.60 -17.68 22.05
N VAL A 141 11.45 -18.17 22.55
CA VAL A 141 10.97 -19.52 22.24
C VAL A 141 10.61 -19.62 20.77
N ILE A 142 9.87 -18.64 20.24
CA ILE A 142 9.48 -18.59 18.83
C ILE A 142 10.71 -18.62 17.91
N ASN A 143 11.72 -17.80 18.19
CA ASN A 143 12.94 -17.74 17.39
C ASN A 143 13.70 -19.07 17.37
N GLU A 144 13.74 -19.77 18.50
CA GLU A 144 14.37 -21.08 18.63
C GLU A 144 13.65 -22.20 17.88
N VAL A 145 12.32 -22.11 17.73
CA VAL A 145 11.52 -23.13 17.01
C VAL A 145 11.25 -22.75 15.54
N LEU A 146 11.49 -21.49 15.17
CA LEU A 146 11.25 -20.98 13.81
C LEU A 146 11.96 -21.80 12.71
N PRO A 147 13.21 -22.29 12.89
CA PRO A 147 13.85 -23.15 11.90
C PRO A 147 13.09 -24.45 11.63
N LEU A 148 12.43 -25.04 12.65
CA LEU A 148 11.59 -26.23 12.46
C LEU A 148 10.36 -25.91 11.62
N TRP A 149 9.72 -24.76 11.86
CA TRP A 149 8.56 -24.31 11.10
C TRP A 149 8.93 -24.00 9.64
N LYS A 150 10.02 -23.26 9.40
CA LYS A 150 10.51 -22.94 8.04
C LYS A 150 10.84 -24.20 7.22
N ASN A 151 11.33 -25.25 7.87
CA ASN A 151 11.72 -26.51 7.23
C ASN A 151 10.67 -27.63 7.40
N GLN A 152 9.42 -27.28 7.72
CA GLN A 152 8.40 -28.25 8.12
C GLN A 152 8.20 -29.34 7.07
N THR A 153 8.14 -29.03 5.78
CA THR A 153 7.98 -30.03 4.70
C THR A 153 9.08 -31.08 4.70
N ILE A 154 10.35 -30.65 4.83
CA ILE A 154 11.52 -31.54 4.84
C ILE A 154 11.53 -32.38 6.12
N ILE A 155 11.29 -31.73 7.26
CA ILE A 155 11.25 -32.41 8.56
C ILE A 155 10.16 -33.49 8.56
N GLN A 156 8.93 -33.14 8.14
CA GLN A 156 7.80 -34.07 8.06
C GLN A 156 8.11 -35.26 7.16
N ALA A 157 8.69 -35.05 5.97
CA ALA A 157 9.07 -36.14 5.08
C ALA A 157 10.10 -37.10 5.70
N LYS A 158 11.04 -36.58 6.52
CA LYS A 158 12.04 -37.38 7.22
C LYS A 158 11.46 -38.15 8.40
N VAL A 159 10.62 -37.51 9.23
CA VAL A 159 10.14 -38.10 10.48
C VAL A 159 8.90 -38.98 10.31
N ALA A 160 8.04 -38.72 9.31
CA ALA A 160 6.84 -39.51 9.07
C ALA A 160 7.14 -41.01 8.80
N LYS A 161 8.30 -41.30 8.20
CA LYS A 161 8.75 -42.68 7.93
C LYS A 161 9.32 -43.39 9.16
N THR A 162 9.72 -42.65 10.19
CA THR A 162 10.49 -43.19 11.32
C THR A 162 9.73 -43.16 12.64
N SER A 163 8.96 -42.10 12.89
CA SER A 163 8.14 -41.99 14.10
C SER A 163 6.92 -41.10 13.85
N LYS A 164 5.73 -41.71 13.95
CA LYS A 164 4.45 -41.00 13.89
C LYS A 164 4.30 -39.98 15.02
N CYS A 165 4.80 -40.31 16.22
CA CYS A 165 4.81 -39.40 17.35
C CYS A 165 5.64 -38.15 17.07
N ALA A 166 6.87 -38.31 16.58
CA ALA A 166 7.75 -37.18 16.25
C ALA A 166 7.16 -36.31 15.13
N SER A 167 6.51 -36.92 14.14
CA SER A 167 5.76 -36.20 13.09
C SER A 167 4.67 -35.32 13.69
N PHE A 168 3.82 -35.85 14.57
CA PHE A 168 2.78 -35.06 15.23
C PHE A 168 3.34 -33.97 16.15
N LEU A 169 4.42 -34.23 16.89
CA LEU A 169 5.07 -33.21 17.72
C LEU A 169 5.61 -32.05 16.87
N ALA A 170 6.24 -32.35 15.72
CA ALA A 170 6.70 -31.33 14.80
C ALA A 170 5.54 -30.52 14.17
N GLN A 171 4.41 -31.17 13.85
CA GLN A 171 3.21 -30.47 13.38
C GLN A 171 2.64 -29.56 14.47
N TRP A 172 2.55 -30.09 15.69
CA TRP A 172 2.05 -29.35 16.85
C TRP A 172 2.88 -28.09 17.13
N ILE A 173 4.21 -28.18 17.13
CA ILE A 173 5.10 -27.00 17.22
C ILE A 173 4.83 -26.04 16.04
N GLY A 174 4.73 -26.57 14.82
CA GLY A 174 4.46 -25.75 13.63
C GLY A 174 3.18 -24.93 13.75
N PHE A 175 2.09 -25.56 14.22
CA PHE A 175 0.81 -24.86 14.42
C PHE A 175 0.87 -23.83 15.56
N ILE A 176 1.67 -24.05 16.61
CA ILE A 176 1.88 -23.04 17.68
C ILE A 176 2.59 -21.80 17.14
N VAL A 177 3.63 -21.99 16.32
CA VAL A 177 4.33 -20.88 15.65
C VAL A 177 3.37 -20.13 14.74
N GLU A 178 2.63 -20.84 13.91
CA GLU A 178 1.65 -20.28 12.98
C GLU A 178 0.55 -19.49 13.72
N TYR A 179 0.00 -20.05 14.78
CA TYR A 179 -0.96 -19.37 15.66
C TYR A 179 -0.38 -18.06 16.20
N SER A 180 0.83 -18.11 16.76
CA SER A 180 1.48 -16.96 17.41
C SER A 180 1.74 -15.83 16.40
N LEU A 181 2.32 -16.16 15.24
CA LEU A 181 2.61 -15.18 14.18
C LEU A 181 1.34 -14.54 13.62
N LYS A 182 0.32 -15.34 13.30
CA LYS A 182 -0.93 -14.83 12.74
C LYS A 182 -1.71 -13.99 13.75
N LYS A 183 -1.71 -14.39 15.04
CA LYS A 183 -2.32 -13.60 16.13
C LYS A 183 -1.59 -12.27 16.35
N GLU A 184 -0.25 -12.25 16.29
CA GLU A 184 0.55 -11.02 16.34
C GLU A 184 0.23 -10.08 15.17
N THR A 185 0.10 -10.64 13.95
CA THR A 185 -0.31 -9.88 12.76
C THR A 185 -1.69 -9.25 12.94
N VAL A 186 -2.69 -10.00 13.39
CA VAL A 186 -4.03 -9.45 13.68
C VAL A 186 -3.96 -8.35 14.74
N GLY A 187 -3.20 -8.57 15.82
CA GLY A 187 -3.02 -7.55 16.87
C GLY A 187 -2.40 -6.26 16.34
N SER A 188 -1.41 -6.37 15.45
CA SER A 188 -0.76 -5.23 14.82
C SER A 188 -1.69 -4.49 13.85
N SER A 189 -2.43 -5.22 13.00
CA SER A 189 -3.40 -4.63 12.09
C SER A 189 -4.56 -3.95 12.81
N LYS A 190 -5.06 -4.54 13.91
CA LYS A 190 -6.11 -3.91 14.75
C LYS A 190 -5.65 -2.62 15.44
N ARG A 191 -4.36 -2.48 15.75
CA ARG A 191 -3.79 -1.20 16.24
C ARG A 191 -3.65 -0.16 15.13
N LYS A 192 -3.29 -0.59 13.93
CA LYS A 192 -3.10 0.28 12.76
C LYS A 192 -4.42 0.80 12.17
N GLU A 193 -5.47 -0.01 12.17
CA GLU A 193 -6.79 0.36 11.62
C GLU A 193 -7.35 1.70 12.17
N PRO A 194 -7.42 1.95 13.50
CA PRO A 194 -7.91 3.22 14.03
C PRO A 194 -7.01 4.40 13.70
N GLU A 195 -5.70 4.20 13.51
CA GLU A 195 -4.80 5.26 13.06
C GLU A 195 -5.10 5.67 11.61
N ILE A 196 -5.37 4.70 10.73
CA ILE A 196 -5.80 4.96 9.35
C ILE A 196 -7.16 5.67 9.35
N ASP A 197 -8.10 5.22 10.17
CA ASP A 197 -9.43 5.83 10.29
C ASP A 197 -9.36 7.31 10.71
N LYS A 198 -8.50 7.63 11.68
CA LYS A 198 -8.22 9.03 12.07
C LYS A 198 -7.66 9.84 10.89
N LYS A 199 -6.69 9.30 10.15
CA LYS A 199 -6.12 9.96 8.97
C LYS A 199 -7.17 10.20 7.89
N ILE A 200 -8.05 9.24 7.62
CA ILE A 200 -9.18 9.38 6.68
C ILE A 200 -10.10 10.51 7.11
N LYS A 201 -10.49 10.56 8.40
CA LYS A 201 -11.35 11.62 8.93
C LYS A 201 -10.75 13.01 8.77
N THR A 202 -9.48 13.19 9.18
CA THR A 202 -8.77 14.46 9.02
C THR A 202 -8.64 14.86 7.55
N GLN A 203 -8.26 13.91 6.69
CA GLN A 203 -8.10 14.15 5.26
C GLN A 203 -9.42 14.51 4.58
N ARG A 204 -10.53 13.89 5.00
CA ARG A 204 -11.86 14.19 4.49
C ARG A 204 -12.27 15.62 4.81
N VAL A 205 -12.11 16.07 6.06
CA VAL A 205 -12.40 17.45 6.46
C VAL A 205 -11.58 18.44 5.62
N TYR A 206 -10.29 18.16 5.41
CA TYR A 206 -9.43 19.01 4.59
C TYR A 206 -9.90 19.11 3.13
N VAL A 207 -10.31 17.97 2.54
CA VAL A 207 -10.89 17.93 1.19
C VAL A 207 -12.20 18.74 1.12
N GLU A 208 -13.07 18.60 2.12
CA GLU A 208 -14.32 19.37 2.22
C GLU A 208 -14.08 20.87 2.34
N ASP A 209 -13.08 21.29 3.12
CA ASP A 209 -12.75 22.70 3.30
C ASP A 209 -12.16 23.31 2.02
N LEU A 210 -11.27 22.59 1.31
CA LEU A 210 -10.80 22.99 -0.02
C LEU A 210 -11.96 23.11 -1.03
N GLN A 211 -12.94 22.22 -0.96
CA GLN A 211 -14.13 22.31 -1.83
C GLN A 211 -14.97 23.56 -1.53
N LYS A 212 -15.15 23.91 -0.25
CA LYS A 212 -15.85 25.14 0.15
C LYS A 212 -15.09 26.38 -0.31
N GLU A 213 -13.76 26.40 -0.16
CA GLU A 213 -12.92 27.52 -0.57
C GLU A 213 -12.98 27.76 -2.09
N ILE A 214 -12.89 26.68 -2.88
CA ILE A 214 -13.07 26.74 -4.33
C ILE A 214 -14.44 27.32 -4.69
N PHE A 215 -15.49 26.86 -4.04
CA PHE A 215 -16.86 27.35 -4.28
C PHE A 215 -16.99 28.85 -4.00
N LEU A 216 -16.41 29.34 -2.88
CA LEU A 216 -16.42 30.77 -2.54
C LEU A 216 -15.67 31.62 -3.58
N ILE A 217 -14.53 31.14 -4.08
CA ILE A 217 -13.77 31.85 -5.12
C ILE A 217 -14.51 31.81 -6.46
N GLU A 218 -15.16 30.69 -6.82
CA GLU A 218 -16.01 30.60 -8.02
C GLU A 218 -17.19 31.60 -7.97
N ASP A 219 -17.83 31.75 -6.82
CA ASP A 219 -18.87 32.76 -6.60
C ASP A 219 -18.31 34.19 -6.72
N SER A 220 -17.11 34.45 -6.19
CA SER A 220 -16.42 35.75 -6.35
C SER A 220 -16.07 36.05 -7.81
N ILE A 221 -15.53 35.07 -8.55
CA ILE A 221 -15.26 35.18 -9.99
C ILE A 221 -16.53 35.53 -10.75
N LYS A 222 -17.64 34.83 -10.46
CA LYS A 222 -18.94 35.09 -11.09
C LYS A 222 -19.43 36.51 -10.82
N TYR A 223 -19.26 37.00 -9.59
CA TYR A 223 -19.59 38.39 -9.24
C TYR A 223 -18.72 39.41 -9.98
N LEU A 224 -17.40 39.17 -10.08
CA LEU A 224 -16.48 40.05 -10.81
C LEU A 224 -16.79 40.10 -12.32
N LEU A 225 -17.18 38.97 -12.91
CA LEU A 225 -17.63 38.90 -14.30
C LEU A 225 -18.91 39.72 -14.54
N ASP A 226 -19.87 39.66 -13.62
CA ASP A 226 -21.10 40.46 -13.68
C ASP A 226 -20.85 41.97 -13.51
N LEU A 227 -19.88 42.36 -12.67
CA LEU A 227 -19.43 43.76 -12.60
C LEU A 227 -18.76 44.22 -13.90
N GLN A 228 -17.93 43.35 -14.49
CA GLN A 228 -17.23 43.66 -15.74
C GLN A 228 -18.20 43.87 -16.90
N SER A 229 -19.22 43.01 -17.06
CA SER A 229 -20.24 43.14 -18.10
C SER A 229 -21.02 44.46 -17.96
N LYS A 230 -21.49 44.78 -16.75
CA LYS A 230 -22.20 46.05 -16.47
C LYS A 230 -21.34 47.29 -16.74
N ALA A 231 -20.04 47.23 -16.41
CA ALA A 231 -19.13 48.35 -16.68
C ALA A 231 -18.83 48.53 -18.18
N GLN A 232 -18.93 47.46 -18.97
CA GLN A 232 -18.75 47.50 -20.42
C GLN A 232 -20.00 48.06 -21.13
N GLU A 233 -21.20 47.69 -20.68
CA GLU A 233 -22.47 48.26 -21.17
C GLU A 233 -22.53 49.79 -20.99
N ARG A 234 -22.14 50.31 -19.81
CA ARG A 234 -22.08 51.76 -19.54
C ARG A 234 -21.11 52.53 -20.44
N ARG A 235 -20.04 51.89 -20.92
CA ARG A 235 -19.10 52.52 -21.88
C ARG A 235 -19.66 52.55 -23.30
N SER A 236 -20.47 51.56 -23.68
CA SER A 236 -21.13 51.55 -24.99
C SER A 236 -22.28 52.55 -25.08
N GLU A 237 -22.98 52.84 -23.98
CA GLU A 237 -24.03 53.87 -23.93
C GLU A 237 -23.47 55.31 -23.97
N ASN A 238 -22.29 55.56 -23.39
CA ASN A 238 -21.62 56.88 -23.43
C ASN A 238 -20.72 57.08 -24.66
N GLY A 239 -20.56 56.07 -25.53
CA GLY A 239 -19.68 56.10 -26.71
C GLY A 239 -20.39 56.38 -28.04
N GLN A 240 -21.69 56.69 -28.04
CA GLN A 240 -22.46 56.92 -29.27
C GLN A 240 -22.45 58.37 -29.80
N GLU A 241 -21.65 59.29 -29.25
CA GLU A 241 -21.61 60.69 -29.73
C GLU A 241 -20.39 61.12 -30.56
N GLU A 242 -19.34 60.31 -30.73
CA GLU A 242 -18.17 60.71 -31.54
C GLU A 242 -17.59 59.56 -32.39
N GLU A 243 -18.30 59.13 -33.44
CA GLU A 243 -17.66 58.44 -34.57
C GLU A 243 -18.54 58.48 -35.84
N LEU A 244 -18.87 59.70 -36.29
CA LEU A 244 -19.44 59.95 -37.61
C LEU A 244 -18.70 61.10 -38.30
N SER A 245 -17.40 60.94 -38.53
CA SER A 245 -16.68 61.71 -39.56
C SER A 245 -15.28 61.14 -39.79
N GLU A 246 -15.07 60.38 -40.86
CA GLU A 246 -14.18 60.83 -41.95
C GLU A 246 -13.97 59.74 -43.02
N LYS A 247 -14.50 60.07 -44.21
CA LYS A 247 -13.88 59.95 -45.53
C LYS A 247 -13.41 58.58 -46.02
N PHE A 248 -14.26 58.06 -46.90
CA PHE A 248 -13.89 57.51 -48.21
C PHE A 248 -12.60 58.11 -48.79
N GLU A 249 -11.62 57.25 -49.12
CA GLU A 249 -10.79 57.42 -50.32
C GLU A 249 -10.31 56.05 -50.82
N VAL A 250 -10.49 55.86 -52.13
CA VAL A 250 -10.10 54.69 -52.93
C VAL A 250 -8.74 55.00 -53.56
N PRO A 251 -7.80 54.04 -53.64
CA PRO A 251 -7.20 53.81 -54.96
C PRO A 251 -6.96 52.33 -55.35
N LYS A 252 -6.92 52.19 -56.68
CA LYS A 252 -6.80 51.03 -57.55
C LYS A 252 -5.46 50.27 -57.49
N ASP A 253 -5.58 48.99 -57.83
CA ASP A 253 -4.70 48.12 -58.65
C ASP A 253 -3.18 48.07 -58.39
N SER A 254 -2.72 46.86 -58.02
CA SER A 254 -1.69 46.18 -58.82
C SER A 254 -1.68 44.67 -58.59
N SER A 255 -1.81 43.94 -59.70
CA SER A 255 -1.68 42.52 -59.99
C SER A 255 -0.51 41.74 -59.35
N ARG A 256 -0.72 40.47 -58.96
CA ARG A 256 -0.39 39.24 -59.74
C ARG A 256 -0.59 37.94 -58.93
N PRO A 257 -0.67 36.76 -59.60
CA PRO A 257 -1.41 35.58 -59.12
C PRO A 257 -0.54 34.36 -58.77
N PHE A 258 -1.22 33.24 -58.45
CA PHE A 258 -0.84 31.81 -58.31
C PHE A 258 -1.10 31.28 -56.90
N GLY A 259 -1.81 30.17 -56.65
CA GLY A 259 -2.48 29.21 -57.51
C GLY A 259 -3.27 28.25 -56.61
N PHE A 260 -4.48 27.87 -57.05
CA PHE A 260 -5.36 26.93 -56.35
C PHE A 260 -4.99 25.49 -56.69
N THR A 261 -5.07 24.62 -55.68
CA THR A 261 -5.40 23.21 -55.90
C THR A 261 -6.38 22.74 -54.82
N MET A 262 -7.62 22.54 -55.24
CA MET A 262 -8.67 21.85 -54.49
C MET A 262 -8.42 20.35 -54.53
N HIS A 263 -8.70 19.65 -53.42
CA HIS A 263 -9.27 18.31 -53.50
C HIS A 263 -10.34 18.10 -52.43
N ARG A 264 -11.55 17.80 -52.91
CA ARG A 264 -12.67 17.18 -52.21
C ARG A 264 -12.43 15.68 -52.06
N GLY A 265 -13.01 15.09 -51.00
CA GLY A 265 -13.28 13.64 -50.88
C GLY A 265 -13.36 13.24 -49.40
N THR A 266 -14.54 13.28 -48.77
CA THR A 266 -15.49 12.16 -48.54
C THR A 266 -14.95 11.00 -47.70
N ALA A 267 -15.66 10.77 -46.59
CA ALA A 267 -15.54 9.63 -45.70
C ALA A 267 -16.18 8.36 -46.28
N SER A 268 -15.55 7.20 -46.06
CA SER A 268 -16.20 5.89 -45.91
C SER A 268 -15.16 4.85 -45.45
N GLY A 269 -15.64 3.83 -44.73
CA GLY A 269 -14.83 2.89 -43.95
C GLY A 269 -14.11 1.81 -44.75
N GLY A 270 -13.33 1.00 -44.04
CA GLY A 270 -12.65 -0.15 -44.65
C GLY A 270 -11.61 -0.78 -43.74
N LEU A 271 -11.98 -1.92 -43.16
CA LEU A 271 -11.17 -2.85 -42.39
C LEU A 271 -10.10 -3.57 -43.26
N LEU A 272 -9.05 -4.03 -42.56
CA LEU A 272 -8.07 -5.08 -42.90
C LEU A 272 -6.98 -4.76 -43.94
N GLY A 273 -5.72 -4.92 -43.52
CA GLY A 273 -4.60 -5.08 -44.44
C GLY A 273 -3.24 -4.67 -43.87
N SER A 274 -2.66 -5.53 -43.06
CA SER A 274 -1.23 -5.88 -43.02
C SER A 274 -0.18 -4.77 -43.27
N SER A 275 0.51 -4.34 -42.22
CA SER A 275 1.89 -3.86 -42.37
C SER A 275 2.77 -4.39 -41.25
N VAL A 276 3.76 -5.15 -41.72
CA VAL A 276 4.79 -5.88 -41.01
C VAL A 276 5.96 -4.92 -40.74
N HIS A 277 6.60 -5.10 -39.57
CA HIS A 277 7.90 -4.59 -39.14
C HIS A 277 8.05 -3.11 -38.75
N ASN A 278 8.12 -2.87 -37.43
CA ASN A 278 9.35 -2.42 -36.78
C ASN A 278 9.24 -2.55 -35.24
N TYR A 279 9.44 -3.77 -34.73
CA TYR A 279 9.89 -3.98 -33.36
C TYR A 279 11.40 -4.25 -33.40
N ARG A 280 12.15 -3.31 -32.85
CA ARG A 280 13.58 -3.44 -32.57
C ARG A 280 13.72 -4.49 -31.46
N SER A 281 14.26 -5.64 -31.82
CA SER A 281 14.49 -6.78 -30.94
C SER A 281 15.25 -6.36 -29.68
N GLN A 282 14.60 -6.43 -28.51
CA GLN A 282 15.30 -6.63 -27.25
C GLN A 282 15.63 -8.11 -27.18
N SER A 283 16.87 -8.46 -27.46
CA SER A 283 17.36 -9.82 -27.22
C SER A 283 17.38 -10.10 -25.71
N PHE A 284 16.96 -11.31 -25.35
CA PHE A 284 17.09 -11.87 -24.01
C PHE A 284 18.56 -11.80 -23.55
N PRO A 285 18.84 -11.58 -22.25
CA PRO A 285 20.21 -11.56 -21.76
C PRO A 285 20.88 -12.91 -21.99
N ASP A 286 22.09 -12.85 -22.54
CA ASP A 286 22.94 -14.01 -22.80
C ASP A 286 23.54 -14.50 -21.48
N PHE A 287 23.05 -15.63 -20.99
CA PHE A 287 23.44 -16.21 -19.70
C PHE A 287 24.83 -16.88 -19.72
N ASP A 288 25.42 -17.04 -20.91
CA ASP A 288 26.77 -17.60 -21.09
C ASP A 288 27.87 -16.52 -21.04
N ASN A 289 27.53 -15.26 -20.77
CA ASN A 289 28.50 -14.19 -20.63
C ASN A 289 29.25 -14.28 -19.28
N GLU A 290 30.51 -14.71 -19.30
CA GLU A 290 31.38 -14.82 -18.10
C GLU A 290 31.56 -13.50 -17.33
N LEU A 291 31.22 -12.34 -17.93
CA LEU A 291 31.20 -11.05 -17.24
C LEU A 291 30.04 -10.91 -16.22
N LEU A 292 29.03 -11.78 -16.27
CA LEU A 292 27.95 -11.83 -15.27
C LEU A 292 28.36 -12.56 -13.98
N TYR A 293 29.43 -13.37 -14.02
CA TYR A 293 29.88 -14.20 -12.89
C TYR A 293 31.35 -13.97 -12.51
N GLY A 294 31.98 -12.91 -13.02
CA GLY A 294 33.36 -12.57 -12.69
C GLY A 294 33.53 -12.00 -11.27
N ASP A 295 34.50 -12.53 -10.53
CA ASP A 295 34.98 -12.13 -9.19
C ASP A 295 35.47 -10.66 -9.13
N ARG A 296 34.56 -9.69 -9.25
CA ARG A 296 34.82 -8.31 -8.82
C ARG A 296 34.41 -8.17 -7.37
N LEU A 297 35.41 -7.86 -6.53
CA LEU A 297 35.20 -7.33 -5.18
C LEU A 297 34.12 -6.24 -5.24
N VAL A 298 33.00 -6.52 -4.58
CA VAL A 298 31.87 -5.60 -4.43
C VAL A 298 32.41 -4.37 -3.71
N ASN A 299 32.69 -3.31 -4.48
CA ASN A 299 32.77 -1.97 -3.90
C ASN A 299 31.43 -1.70 -3.22
N GLU A 300 31.51 -1.20 -1.99
CA GLU A 300 30.41 -1.02 -1.04
C GLU A 300 29.05 -0.70 -1.70
N PRO A 301 27.95 -1.29 -1.19
CA PRO A 301 26.64 -1.08 -1.76
C PRO A 301 26.30 0.40 -1.71
N LYS A 302 26.25 1.04 -2.89
CA LYS A 302 25.67 2.38 -3.01
C LYS A 302 24.21 2.28 -2.56
N GLU A 303 23.93 2.80 -1.38
CA GLU A 303 22.58 3.00 -0.87
C GLU A 303 21.76 3.70 -1.95
N HIS A 304 20.84 2.97 -2.57
CA HIS A 304 19.86 3.58 -3.45
C HIS A 304 18.88 4.31 -2.55
N GLN A 305 19.06 5.63 -2.44
CA GLN A 305 18.14 6.50 -1.75
C GLN A 305 16.83 6.54 -2.55
N ILE A 306 15.86 5.73 -2.14
CA ILE A 306 14.50 5.80 -2.69
C ILE A 306 13.87 7.07 -2.12
N SER A 307 13.78 8.12 -2.94
CA SER A 307 13.07 9.36 -2.59
C SER A 307 11.56 9.15 -2.75
N TYR A 308 10.82 9.12 -1.65
CA TYR A 308 9.36 9.17 -1.65
C TYR A 308 8.88 10.62 -1.50
N GLU A 309 7.96 11.05 -2.36
CA GLU A 309 7.32 12.37 -2.30
C GLU A 309 6.34 12.43 -1.12
N GLY A 310 6.82 12.84 0.07
CA GLY A 310 5.96 13.10 1.22
C GLY A 310 6.74 13.71 2.39
N HIS A 311 6.45 14.96 2.74
CA HIS A 311 7.22 15.73 3.72
C HIS A 311 7.13 15.21 5.17
N ASN A 312 6.32 14.18 5.48
CA ASN A 312 6.04 13.71 6.85
C ASN A 312 5.71 12.21 6.96
N GLU A 313 6.18 11.35 6.06
CA GLU A 313 5.98 9.90 6.23
C GLU A 313 7.09 9.28 7.08
N VAL A 314 6.85 9.16 8.38
CA VAL A 314 7.65 8.31 9.27
C VAL A 314 7.44 6.86 8.83
N ILE A 315 8.46 6.29 8.20
CA ILE A 315 8.52 4.87 7.88
C ILE A 315 8.48 4.10 9.20
N GLY A 316 7.39 3.38 9.42
CA GLY A 316 7.23 2.53 10.59
C GLY A 316 8.26 1.40 10.59
N CYS A 317 9.19 1.48 11.55
CA CYS A 317 9.95 0.39 12.16
C CYS A 317 10.25 -0.83 11.26
N CYS A 318 11.45 -0.84 10.67
CA CYS A 318 12.10 -2.07 10.22
C CYS A 318 12.49 -2.94 11.43
N ARG A 319 11.52 -3.63 12.04
CA ARG A 319 11.85 -4.87 12.75
C ARG A 319 11.97 -5.96 11.68
N LEU A 320 13.02 -6.78 11.79
CA LEU A 320 13.41 -7.94 10.96
C LEU A 320 12.30 -8.99 10.67
N LYS A 321 11.03 -8.73 11.00
CA LYS A 321 9.94 -9.71 10.96
C LYS A 321 9.11 -9.72 9.67
N PHE A 322 9.21 -8.77 8.73
CA PHE A 322 8.39 -8.81 7.52
C PHE A 322 9.13 -8.29 6.28
N PHE A 323 9.29 -9.14 5.27
CA PHE A 323 9.43 -8.66 3.90
C PHE A 323 8.08 -8.05 3.51
N CYS A 324 8.03 -6.72 3.38
CA CYS A 324 7.02 -6.07 2.56
C CYS A 324 7.57 -6.03 1.14
N PHE A 325 6.89 -6.69 0.19
CA PHE A 325 7.03 -6.37 -1.22
C PHE A 325 6.21 -5.13 -1.54
#